data_AF-A0A914B4J1-F1
#
_entry.id   AF-A0A914B4J1-F1
#
_cell.length_a   1.000
_cell.length_b   1.000
_cell.length_c   1.000
_cell.angle_alpha   90.00
_cell.angle_beta   90.00
_cell.angle_gamma   90.00
#
_symmetry.space_group_name_H-M   'P 1'
#
loop_
_entity.id
_entity.type
_entity.pdbx_description
1 polymer ?
#
loop_
_entity_poly.entity_id
_entity_poly.type
_entity_poly.pdbx_seq_one_letter_code
_entity_poly.pdbx_strand_id
1 'polypeptide(L)'
;MAAPSNDKNLVDEMEAAFQGCFSTLIAQDHLNVVDSQETRTSVEQSIQRFLDVSKELESYFLQRQQMLSVTRPELPIKEEVEELKQELQRKETLIQQHQANIQKWLAVLQQSDGGVPPSPQQQQQQQQAALQQSPRQMGPRAMGFPPHQPVPLSGPLAHLEHAASSIGGNFDRR
;
A
#
# COMPACT_ATOMS: atom_id res chain seq x y z
N MET A 1 38.62 24.70 16.64
CA MET A 1 39.00 25.22 15.31
C MET A 1 38.65 24.15 14.30
N ALA A 2 37.64 24.39 13.44
CA ALA A 2 37.30 23.47 12.36
C ALA A 2 38.14 23.85 11.13
N ALA A 3 39.05 22.98 10.73
CA ALA A 3 39.75 23.12 9.46
C ALA A 3 38.76 22.86 8.31
N PRO A 4 38.88 23.56 7.16
CA PRO A 4 38.10 23.24 5.98
C PRO A 4 38.68 21.95 5.39
N SER A 5 38.12 20.82 5.80
CA SER A 5 38.55 19.51 5.31
C SER A 5 38.10 19.40 3.85
N ASN A 6 39.05 19.66 2.95
CA ASN A 6 39.16 19.21 1.57
C ASN A 6 37.94 18.38 1.13
N ASP A 7 37.07 18.94 0.28
CA ASP A 7 35.99 18.24 -0.44
C ASP A 7 36.64 17.22 -1.41
N LYS A 8 37.33 16.24 -0.85
CA LYS A 8 37.69 15.02 -1.56
C LYS A 8 36.36 14.36 -1.87
N ASN A 9 36.08 14.16 -3.14
CA ASN A 9 34.91 13.41 -3.52
C ASN A 9 35.15 11.94 -3.14
N LEU A 10 34.79 11.59 -1.89
CA LEU A 10 34.96 10.25 -1.33
C LEU A 10 34.22 9.20 -2.16
N VAL A 11 33.19 9.62 -2.92
CA VAL A 11 32.49 8.76 -3.87
C VAL A 11 33.38 8.43 -5.07
N ASP A 12 34.08 9.42 -5.63
CA ASP A 12 35.05 9.18 -6.72
C ASP A 12 36.23 8.31 -6.24
N GLU A 13 36.69 8.52 -5.01
CA GLU A 13 37.77 7.72 -4.42
C GLU A 13 37.33 6.27 -4.13
N MET A 14 36.08 6.09 -3.68
CA MET A 14 35.45 4.79 -3.50
C MET A 14 35.28 4.07 -4.84
N GLU A 15 34.82 4.78 -5.87
CA GLU A 15 34.71 4.24 -7.23
C GLU A 15 36.09 3.82 -7.78
N ALA A 16 37.11 4.66 -7.62
CA ALA A 16 38.47 4.34 -8.04
C ALA A 16 39.03 3.12 -7.30
N ALA A 17 38.79 3.00 -5.99
CA ALA A 17 39.21 1.84 -5.21
C ALA A 17 38.50 0.56 -5.65
N PHE A 18 37.19 0.65 -5.96
CA PHE A 18 36.41 -0.46 -6.50
C PHE A 18 36.91 -0.91 -7.88
N GLN A 19 37.17 0.05 -8.77
CA GLN A 19 37.76 -0.23 -10.09
C GLN A 19 39.15 -0.88 -9.95
N GLY A 20 39.96 -0.42 -8.99
CA GLY A 20 41.27 -1.01 -8.68
C GLY A 20 41.22 -2.49 -8.29
N CYS A 21 40.21 -2.90 -7.52
CA CYS A 21 39.96 -4.32 -7.22
C CYS A 21 39.73 -5.12 -8.52
N PHE A 22 38.88 -4.59 -9.41
CA PHE A 22 38.49 -5.25 -10.65
C PHE A 22 39.63 -5.32 -11.66
N SER A 23 40.43 -4.26 -11.79
CA SER A 23 41.63 -4.25 -12.64
C SER A 23 42.66 -5.30 -12.20
N THR A 24 42.84 -5.48 -10.89
CA THR A 24 43.76 -6.49 -10.34
C THR A 24 43.28 -7.91 -10.59
N LEU A 25 41.95 -8.12 -10.69
CA LEU A 25 41.34 -9.42 -11.02
C LEU A 25 41.41 -9.73 -12.52
N ILE A 26 41.14 -8.76 -13.39
CA ILE A 26 41.10 -8.98 -14.85
C ILE A 26 42.50 -9.04 -15.47
N ALA A 27 43.46 -8.27 -14.96
CA ALA A 27 44.83 -8.28 -15.47
C ALA A 27 45.52 -9.66 -15.39
N GLN A 28 44.95 -10.59 -14.60
CA GLN A 28 45.41 -11.96 -14.44
C GLN A 28 45.13 -12.84 -15.66
N ASP A 29 44.13 -12.51 -16.50
CA ASP A 29 43.72 -13.34 -17.64
C ASP A 29 44.69 -13.25 -18.84
N HIS A 30 45.69 -12.35 -18.77
CA HIS A 30 46.60 -12.05 -19.87
C HIS A 30 48.08 -12.42 -19.62
N LEU A 31 48.45 -12.85 -18.41
CA LEU A 31 49.83 -13.14 -18.05
C LEU A 31 49.98 -14.60 -17.60
N ASN A 32 50.41 -15.46 -18.52
CA ASN A 32 50.59 -16.90 -18.27
C ASN A 32 51.77 -17.28 -17.33
N VAL A 33 52.42 -16.30 -16.69
CA VAL A 33 53.36 -16.50 -15.57
C VAL A 33 53.31 -15.26 -14.70
N VAL A 34 52.45 -15.22 -13.68
CA VAL A 34 52.57 -14.25 -12.58
C VAL A 34 52.91 -15.03 -11.32
N ASP A 35 53.86 -14.51 -10.53
CA ASP A 35 54.11 -15.06 -9.20
C ASP A 35 52.80 -15.03 -8.41
N SER A 36 52.26 -16.21 -8.12
CA SER A 36 50.95 -16.37 -7.48
C SER A 36 50.88 -15.64 -6.13
N GLN A 37 52.02 -15.47 -5.45
CA GLN A 37 52.12 -14.70 -4.22
C GLN A 37 52.03 -13.19 -4.45
N GLU A 38 52.68 -12.66 -5.48
CA GLU A 38 52.61 -11.23 -5.84
C GLU A 38 51.18 -10.85 -6.23
N THR A 39 50.55 -11.67 -7.08
CA THR A 39 49.14 -11.50 -7.48
C THR A 39 48.21 -11.49 -6.28
N ARG A 40 48.34 -12.48 -5.39
CA ARG A 40 47.52 -12.59 -4.20
C ARG A 40 47.68 -11.37 -3.30
N THR A 41 48.91 -10.95 -3.08
CA THR A 41 49.23 -9.77 -2.25
C THR A 41 48.61 -8.50 -2.86
N SER A 42 48.68 -8.32 -4.18
CA SER A 42 48.09 -7.18 -4.88
C SER A 42 46.56 -7.15 -4.75
N VAL A 43 45.90 -8.31 -4.90
CA VAL A 43 44.45 -8.44 -4.68
C VAL A 43 44.09 -8.07 -3.25
N GLU A 44 44.78 -8.63 -2.26
CA GLU A 44 44.54 -8.35 -0.84
C GLU A 44 44.72 -6.85 -0.51
N GLN A 45 45.73 -6.18 -1.08
CA GLN A 45 45.94 -4.74 -0.92
C GLN A 45 44.83 -3.89 -1.55
N SER A 46 44.37 -4.25 -2.76
CA SER A 46 43.28 -3.52 -3.43
C SER A 46 41.97 -3.63 -2.64
N ILE A 47 41.65 -4.81 -2.12
CA ILE A 47 40.49 -5.05 -1.26
C ILE A 47 40.62 -4.25 0.04
N GLN A 48 41.78 -4.27 0.68
CA GLN A 48 42.01 -3.53 1.93
C GLN A 48 41.80 -2.03 1.71
N ARG A 49 42.34 -1.46 0.61
CA ARG A 49 42.14 -0.07 0.24
C ARG A 49 40.65 0.25 0.03
N PHE A 50 39.93 -0.59 -0.69
CA PHE A 50 38.49 -0.42 -0.88
C PHE A 50 37.73 -0.41 0.45
N LEU A 51 38.04 -1.33 1.36
CA LEU A 51 37.42 -1.38 2.68
C LEU A 51 37.73 -0.13 3.52
N ASP A 52 38.93 0.41 3.44
CA ASP A 52 39.31 1.61 4.20
C ASP A 52 38.57 2.85 3.69
N VAL A 53 38.49 3.03 2.36
CA VAL A 53 37.72 4.12 1.74
C VAL A 53 36.22 3.96 2.01
N SER A 54 35.71 2.72 2.03
CA SER A 54 34.31 2.44 2.39
C SER A 54 33.98 2.91 3.79
N LYS A 55 34.85 2.63 4.76
CA LYS A 55 34.68 3.06 6.16
C LYS A 55 34.78 4.57 6.32
N GLU A 56 35.67 5.20 5.57
CA GLU A 56 35.80 6.66 5.56
C GLU A 56 34.53 7.30 5.00
N LEU A 57 33.99 6.78 3.90
CA LEU A 57 32.74 7.24 3.30
C LEU A 57 31.54 7.05 4.23
N GLU A 58 31.42 5.88 4.89
CA GLU A 58 30.39 5.63 5.90
C GLU A 58 30.48 6.62 7.06
N SER A 59 31.69 6.80 7.61
CA SER A 59 31.94 7.74 8.71
C SER A 59 31.57 9.18 8.32
N TYR A 60 31.90 9.57 7.09
CA TYR A 60 31.55 10.88 6.55
C TYR A 60 30.03 11.08 6.51
N PHE A 61 29.27 10.14 5.96
CA PHE A 61 27.81 10.26 5.88
C PHE A 61 27.16 10.27 7.27
N LEU A 62 27.61 9.42 8.19
CA LEU A 62 27.11 9.41 9.57
C LEU A 62 27.38 10.75 10.28
N GLN A 63 28.59 11.30 10.14
CA GLN A 63 28.93 12.60 10.70
C GLN A 63 28.08 13.72 10.08
N ARG A 64 27.87 13.68 8.76
CA ARG A 64 27.06 14.68 8.05
C ARG A 64 25.58 14.57 8.43
N GLN A 65 25.06 13.36 8.63
CA GLN A 65 23.71 13.11 9.13
C GLN A 65 23.54 13.63 10.56
N GLN A 66 24.48 13.34 11.46
CA GLN A 66 24.46 13.85 12.83
C GLN A 66 24.55 15.38 12.87
N MET A 67 25.37 15.98 12.00
CA MET A 67 25.43 17.43 11.86
C MET A 67 24.07 18.00 11.43
N LEU A 68 23.40 17.37 10.47
CA LEU A 68 22.07 17.80 10.01
C LEU A 68 21.00 17.65 11.09
N SER A 69 21.02 16.58 11.88
CA SER A 69 20.05 16.41 12.97
C SER A 69 20.18 17.49 14.06
N VAL A 70 21.38 18.02 14.27
CA VAL A 70 21.63 19.12 15.22
C VAL A 70 21.38 20.49 14.59
N THR A 71 21.83 20.71 13.36
CA THR A 71 21.83 22.05 12.73
C THR A 71 20.54 22.37 11.98
N ARG A 72 19.83 21.35 11.46
CA ARG A 72 18.62 21.47 10.63
C ARG A 72 17.67 20.28 10.85
N PRO A 73 17.19 20.05 12.08
CA PRO A 73 16.29 18.93 12.41
C PRO A 73 14.97 18.94 11.61
N GLU A 74 14.58 20.08 11.06
CA GLU A 74 13.38 20.24 10.24
C GLU A 74 13.51 19.69 8.82
N LEU A 75 14.74 19.47 8.30
CA LEU A 75 14.94 18.98 6.93
C LEU A 75 14.45 17.54 6.74
N PRO A 76 14.87 16.55 7.55
CA PRO A 76 14.38 15.18 7.39
C PRO A 76 12.85 15.10 7.49
N ILE A 77 12.26 15.85 8.43
CA ILE A 77 10.81 15.91 8.61
C ILE A 77 10.11 16.46 7.36
N LYS A 78 10.69 17.49 6.73
CA LYS A 78 10.12 18.06 5.48
C LYS A 78 10.20 17.08 4.32
N GLU A 79 11.31 16.34 4.20
CA GLU A 79 11.48 15.30 3.18
C GLU A 79 10.44 14.18 3.38
N GLU A 80 10.28 13.68 4.61
CA GLU A 80 9.26 12.68 4.96
C GLU A 80 7.83 13.18 4.68
N VAL A 81 7.52 14.44 5.03
CA VAL A 81 6.21 15.05 4.73
C VAL A 81 5.96 15.09 3.23
N GLU A 82 6.97 15.38 2.42
CA GLU A 82 6.83 15.44 0.97
C GLU A 82 6.64 14.03 0.38
N GLU A 83 7.36 13.03 0.88
CA GLU A 83 7.16 11.63 0.51
C GLU A 83 5.74 11.15 0.85
N LEU A 84 5.24 11.49 2.04
CA LEU A 84 3.88 11.15 2.46
C LEU A 84 2.82 11.81 1.60
N LYS A 85 3.02 13.06 1.18
CA LYS A 85 2.11 13.75 0.24
C LYS A 85 2.08 13.06 -1.13
N GLN A 86 3.25 12.70 -1.66
CA GLN A 86 3.34 11.99 -2.94
C GLN A 86 2.64 10.63 -2.86
N GLU A 87 2.86 9.89 -1.78
CA GLU A 87 2.20 8.60 -1.57
C GLU A 87 0.69 8.76 -1.39
N LEU A 88 0.23 9.78 -0.68
CA LEU A 88 -1.20 10.09 -0.56
C LEU A 88 -1.81 10.38 -1.93
N GLN A 89 -1.20 11.24 -2.73
CA GLN A 89 -1.67 11.57 -4.09
C GLN A 89 -1.75 10.32 -4.99
N ARG A 90 -0.75 9.44 -4.90
CA ARG A 90 -0.74 8.18 -5.63
C ARG A 90 -1.92 7.28 -5.21
N LYS A 91 -2.18 7.17 -3.91
CA LYS A 91 -3.32 6.42 -3.38
C LYS A 91 -4.66 7.03 -3.80
N GLU A 92 -4.81 8.34 -3.76
CA GLU A 92 -6.02 9.04 -4.22
C GLU A 92 -6.30 8.75 -5.70
N THR A 93 -5.25 8.80 -6.54
CA THR A 93 -5.36 8.48 -7.97
C THR A 93 -5.85 7.05 -8.19
N LEU A 94 -5.30 6.09 -7.42
CA LEU A 94 -5.70 4.69 -7.50
C LEU A 94 -7.16 4.48 -7.05
N ILE A 95 -7.57 5.15 -5.97
CA ILE A 95 -8.97 5.11 -5.49
C ILE A 95 -9.91 5.67 -6.55
N GLN A 96 -9.59 6.81 -7.15
CA GLN A 96 -10.40 7.41 -8.23
C GLN A 96 -10.53 6.46 -9.42
N GLN A 97 -9.45 5.77 -9.80
CA GLN A 97 -9.48 4.76 -10.85
C GLN A 97 -10.43 3.59 -10.51
N HIS A 98 -10.36 3.09 -9.27
CA HIS A 98 -11.26 2.02 -8.81
C HIS A 98 -12.72 2.47 -8.77
N GLN A 99 -13.00 3.68 -8.28
CA GLN A 99 -14.34 4.26 -8.29
C GLN A 99 -14.88 4.38 -9.72
N ALA A 100 -14.06 4.86 -10.66
CA ALA A 100 -14.46 4.94 -12.07
C ALA A 100 -14.78 3.56 -12.66
N ASN A 101 -14.00 2.53 -12.31
CA ASN A 101 -14.27 1.17 -12.73
C ASN A 101 -15.57 0.63 -12.14
N ILE A 102 -15.81 0.83 -10.83
CA ILE A 102 -17.07 0.43 -10.18
C ILE A 102 -18.27 1.06 -10.89
N GLN A 103 -18.21 2.35 -11.20
CA GLN A 103 -19.29 3.03 -11.91
C GLN A 103 -19.55 2.43 -13.30
N LYS A 104 -18.49 2.04 -14.03
CA LYS A 104 -18.63 1.31 -15.31
C LYS A 104 -19.34 -0.02 -15.11
N TRP A 105 -18.93 -0.81 -14.12
CA TRP A 105 -19.54 -2.11 -13.83
C TRP A 105 -21.01 -2.00 -13.41
N LEU A 106 -21.33 -1.03 -12.55
CA LEU A 106 -22.71 -0.75 -12.16
C LEU A 106 -23.57 -0.36 -13.36
N ALA A 107 -23.05 0.47 -14.27
CA ALA A 107 -23.75 0.83 -15.51
C ALA A 107 -24.01 -0.39 -16.41
N VAL A 108 -23.07 -1.35 -16.49
CA VAL A 108 -23.26 -2.60 -17.25
C VAL A 108 -24.34 -3.47 -16.60
N LEU A 109 -24.34 -3.60 -15.28
CA LEU A 109 -25.35 -4.37 -14.55
C LEU A 109 -26.77 -3.78 -14.71
N GLN A 110 -26.92 -2.47 -14.63
CA GLN A 110 -28.22 -1.81 -14.82
C GLN A 110 -28.77 -1.96 -16.25
N GLN A 111 -27.90 -2.00 -17.25
CA GLN A 111 -28.29 -2.32 -18.63
C GLN A 111 -28.74 -3.78 -18.80
N SER A 112 -28.34 -4.66 -17.87
CA SER A 112 -28.65 -6.10 -17.89
C SER A 112 -29.92 -6.45 -17.10
N ASP A 113 -30.23 -5.70 -16.04
CA ASP A 113 -31.39 -5.92 -15.13
C ASP A 113 -32.70 -5.32 -15.67
N GLY A 114 -32.64 -4.65 -16.83
CA GLY A 114 -33.80 -4.11 -17.54
C GLY A 114 -34.51 -5.14 -18.42
N GLY A 115 -35.29 -6.06 -17.84
CA GLY A 115 -36.42 -6.67 -18.56
C GLY A 115 -36.66 -8.18 -18.40
N VAL A 116 -37.27 -8.58 -17.28
CA VAL A 116 -38.30 -9.64 -17.34
C VAL A 116 -39.65 -8.94 -17.14
N PRO A 117 -40.49 -8.79 -18.19
CA PRO A 117 -41.83 -8.25 -18.00
C PRO A 117 -42.61 -9.19 -17.08
N PRO A 118 -43.42 -8.67 -16.13
CA PRO A 118 -44.30 -9.51 -15.34
C PRO A 118 -45.25 -10.25 -16.28
N SER A 119 -45.28 -11.58 -16.19
CA SER A 119 -46.20 -12.41 -16.98
C SER A 119 -47.64 -11.92 -16.77
N PRO A 120 -48.44 -11.74 -17.85
CA PRO A 120 -49.81 -11.20 -17.78
C PRO A 120 -50.80 -12.05 -16.98
N GLN A 121 -50.38 -13.18 -16.40
CA GLN A 121 -51.23 -14.05 -15.59
C GLN A 121 -51.48 -13.55 -14.16
N GLN A 122 -50.69 -12.61 -13.61
CA GLN A 122 -50.93 -12.09 -12.26
C GLN A 122 -51.95 -10.94 -12.20
N GLN A 123 -52.25 -10.29 -13.33
CA GLN A 123 -53.13 -9.12 -13.34
C GLN A 123 -54.62 -9.47 -13.36
N GLN A 124 -54.98 -10.72 -13.69
CA GLN A 124 -56.39 -11.16 -13.75
C GLN A 124 -56.94 -11.68 -12.40
N GLN A 125 -56.08 -11.94 -11.42
CA GLN A 125 -56.50 -12.51 -10.13
C GLN A 125 -56.77 -11.46 -9.04
N GLN A 126 -56.40 -10.18 -9.27
CA GLN A 126 -56.57 -9.13 -8.27
C GLN A 126 -57.92 -8.39 -8.37
N GLN A 127 -58.69 -8.59 -9.45
CA GLN A 127 -59.97 -7.90 -9.64
C GLN A 127 -61.17 -8.61 -9.00
N GLN A 128 -61.01 -9.83 -8.45
CA GLN A 128 -62.07 -10.53 -7.72
C GLN A 128 -62.03 -10.33 -6.19
N ALA A 129 -60.94 -9.82 -5.62
CA ALA A 129 -60.81 -9.66 -4.16
C ALA A 129 -61.40 -8.34 -3.62
N ALA A 130 -61.80 -7.39 -4.47
CA ALA A 130 -62.21 -6.04 -4.05
C ALA A 130 -63.68 -5.91 -3.61
N LEU A 131 -64.50 -6.97 -3.67
CA LEU A 131 -65.93 -6.91 -3.29
C LEU A 131 -66.21 -7.32 -1.83
N GLN A 132 -65.18 -7.48 -1.00
CA GLN A 132 -65.38 -7.81 0.40
C GLN A 132 -64.39 -7.01 1.25
N GLN A 133 -64.85 -5.91 1.83
CA GLN A 133 -64.56 -5.50 3.22
C GLN A 133 -65.13 -4.10 3.53
N SER A 134 -66.16 -4.08 4.38
CA SER A 134 -66.68 -2.91 5.07
C SER A 134 -65.67 -2.35 6.10
N PRO A 135 -65.70 -1.04 6.40
CA PRO A 135 -64.74 -0.44 7.32
C PRO A 135 -65.19 -0.63 8.78
N ARG A 136 -64.39 -1.34 9.59
CA ARG A 136 -64.56 -1.35 11.06
C ARG A 136 -63.54 -0.40 11.72
N GLN A 137 -64.08 0.77 12.06
CA GLN A 137 -63.93 1.55 13.30
C GLN A 137 -62.61 1.44 14.11
N MET A 138 -61.98 2.61 14.30
CA MET A 138 -60.94 2.89 15.28
C MET A 138 -61.46 2.81 16.73
N GLY A 139 -60.67 2.21 17.62
CA GLY A 139 -60.82 2.26 19.07
C GLY A 139 -59.47 2.59 19.74
N PRO A 140 -59.42 3.41 20.80
CA PRO A 140 -58.18 3.94 21.35
C PRO A 140 -57.66 3.16 22.57
N ARG A 141 -56.39 3.48 22.94
CA ARG A 141 -55.63 3.23 24.19
C ARG A 141 -54.62 2.09 24.13
N ALA A 142 -53.33 2.44 24.25
CA ALA A 142 -52.61 2.46 25.53
C ALA A 142 -51.14 2.85 25.29
N MET A 143 -50.64 3.88 25.99
CA MET A 143 -49.21 4.21 26.08
C MET A 143 -48.53 3.13 26.93
N GLY A 144 -47.88 2.18 26.26
CA GLY A 144 -46.94 1.23 26.84
C GLY A 144 -45.66 1.25 26.02
N PHE A 145 -44.54 1.61 26.65
CA PHE A 145 -43.21 1.50 26.07
C PHE A 145 -42.90 0.03 25.71
N PRO A 146 -42.51 -0.30 24.46
CA PRO A 146 -42.12 -1.65 24.12
C PRO A 146 -40.65 -1.91 24.45
N PRO A 147 -40.26 -3.13 24.85
CA PRO A 147 -38.86 -3.54 24.81
C PRO A 147 -38.44 -3.70 23.33
N HIS A 148 -37.20 -3.29 23.02
CA HIS A 148 -36.60 -3.42 21.70
C HIS A 148 -36.69 -4.86 21.16
N GLN A 149 -37.56 -5.09 20.18
CA GLN A 149 -37.39 -6.18 19.21
C GLN A 149 -36.71 -5.60 17.96
N PRO A 150 -35.80 -6.35 17.32
CA PRO A 150 -35.21 -5.92 16.06
C PRO A 150 -36.31 -5.93 14.98
N VAL A 151 -36.49 -4.78 14.35
CA VAL A 151 -37.41 -4.64 13.21
C VAL A 151 -36.80 -5.42 12.04
N PRO A 152 -37.47 -6.42 11.46
CA PRO A 152 -36.97 -7.03 10.23
C PRO A 152 -37.00 -5.96 9.14
N LEU A 153 -35.81 -5.63 8.61
CA LEU A 153 -35.64 -4.77 7.44
C LEU A 153 -36.23 -5.48 6.22
N SER A 154 -37.55 -5.34 6.01
CA SER A 154 -38.18 -5.74 4.75
C SER A 154 -37.79 -4.75 3.66
N GLY A 155 -36.74 -5.10 2.94
CA GLY A 155 -36.23 -4.40 1.76
C GLY A 155 -35.18 -5.24 1.05
N PRO A 156 -34.71 -4.81 -0.14
CA PRO A 156 -33.71 -5.54 -0.94
C PRO A 156 -32.39 -5.84 -0.20
N LEU A 157 -32.17 -5.22 0.96
CA LEU A 157 -30.99 -5.40 1.82
C LEU A 157 -31.02 -6.65 2.72
N ALA A 158 -32.15 -7.35 2.87
CA ALA A 158 -32.26 -8.51 3.75
C ALA A 158 -31.33 -9.69 3.35
N HIS A 159 -30.94 -9.74 2.07
CA HIS A 159 -30.08 -10.81 1.54
C HIS A 159 -28.60 -10.66 1.93
N LEU A 160 -28.19 -9.51 2.47
CA LEU A 160 -26.79 -9.26 2.85
C LEU A 160 -26.42 -9.85 4.23
N GLU A 161 -27.41 -10.11 5.09
CA GLU A 161 -27.16 -10.59 6.47
C GLU A 161 -26.62 -12.04 6.48
N HIS A 162 -27.05 -12.85 5.52
CA HIS A 162 -26.53 -14.21 5.34
C HIS A 162 -25.07 -14.24 4.85
N ALA A 163 -24.56 -13.18 4.21
CA ALA A 163 -23.18 -13.13 3.73
C ALA A 163 -22.19 -12.75 4.86
N ALA A 164 -22.62 -11.88 5.78
CA ALA A 164 -21.76 -11.40 6.86
C ALA A 164 -21.49 -12.44 7.97
N SER A 165 -22.38 -13.43 8.12
CA SER A 165 -22.25 -14.46 9.16
C SER A 165 -21.20 -15.54 8.87
N SER A 166 -20.59 -15.55 7.68
CA SER A 166 -19.58 -16.57 7.27
C SER A 166 -18.12 -16.14 7.54
N ILE A 167 -17.86 -14.87 7.88
CA ILE A 167 -16.48 -14.33 8.02
C ILE A 167 -15.99 -14.28 9.49
N GLY A 168 -16.81 -14.73 10.45
CA GLY A 168 -16.45 -14.75 11.87
C GLY A 168 -16.26 -16.15 12.43
N GLY A 169 -15.24 -16.90 12.02
CA GLY A 169 -14.96 -18.23 12.56
C GLY A 169 -13.48 -18.63 12.52
N ASN A 170 -12.89 -18.81 13.69
CA ASN A 170 -11.57 -19.41 13.98
C ASN A 170 -10.30 -18.60 13.69
N PHE A 171 -9.95 -17.74 14.64
CA PHE A 171 -8.54 -17.60 15.05
C PHE A 171 -8.45 -17.90 16.55
N ASP A 172 -8.56 -19.19 16.89
CA ASP A 172 -8.31 -19.67 18.23
C ASP A 172 -6.85 -20.15 18.36
N ARG A 173 -6.31 -19.86 19.54
CA ARG A 173 -4.90 -19.95 19.93
C ARG A 173 -4.32 -21.36 19.74
N ARG A 174 -3.07 -21.41 19.27
CA ARG A 174 -2.03 -22.28 19.86
C ARG A 174 -0.63 -21.75 19.57
#